data_AF-A0AAJ5SPR2-F1
#
_entry.id   AF-A0AAJ5SPR2-F1
#
_cell.length_a   1.000
_cell.length_b   1.000
_cell.length_c   1.000
_cell.angle_alpha   90.00
_cell.angle_beta   90.00
_cell.angle_gamma   90.00
#
_symmetry.space_group_name_H-M   'P 1'
#
loop_
_entity.id
_entity.type
_entity.pdbx_description
1 polymer ?
#
loop_
_entity_poly.entity_id
_entity_poly.type
_entity_poly.pdbx_seq_one_letter_code
_entity_poly.pdbx_strand_id
1 'polypeptide(L)'
;MSAQVPRALLQLREAVRRQPGDLVTWLMLADAELGMGATAAGEAAVQRALALHPGHPEAIARLGRVRWAQQRHAEAATLLQQASDLVPQHPGIALWLGHALEDAGQPEQAAAAYTCAHQLLPDEPYITAQLLNWRRRLCDWRELESLAARVRTAVARGEAAVEPFAFLSEDASAAEQLACARTRAQAIATSLRPLPAAAVRSRGALQLGFVSNGFGAHPTGLLTVAVFEALQHRQPDMQVHLFATSHDDGSEIRARLAQGKRVHDVTALGHLATAQHIRDQGIDLLFDLRGWGGGGRPEVFALRPAPIQINWLAYPGTSGAPWMDYVLGDAVGLPPSLEPFYSEQVLRLPRVFQPSDTSRIVAEPPSRAECGLPELGAVLCCFNNSYKLNPRSMARMLAVLRAVPGCVLWLLSGPGEANARLRAFAQTQGVDPQRLVFMPKLPHPRYLARYRHADLFLDTHPYNAHTTASDALWAGCPVLTTPGETFAARVAGSLNQHLGLDEMNVVDDAAFVAKAIALASDSNALRGVRARLAEQRLHSGVFDMDGFADDLAALLRGVARRSGWLGV
;
A
#
# COMPACT_ATOMS: atom_id res chain seq x y z
N MET A 1 -30.95 9.65 12.66
CA MET A 1 -31.76 9.78 11.42
C MET A 1 -31.27 8.75 10.43
N SER A 2 -32.15 7.88 9.92
CA SER A 2 -31.79 6.74 9.06
C SER A 2 -31.06 7.21 7.80
N ALA A 3 -30.03 6.47 7.38
CA ALA A 3 -29.37 6.68 6.10
C ALA A 3 -30.43 6.76 5.00
N GLN A 4 -30.43 7.85 4.23
CA GLN A 4 -31.41 8.03 3.17
C GLN A 4 -31.08 7.00 2.09
N VAL A 5 -31.88 5.93 2.01
CA VAL A 5 -31.77 4.90 0.97
C VAL A 5 -31.82 5.62 -0.38
N PRO A 6 -30.86 5.40 -1.30
CA PRO A 6 -30.86 6.09 -2.58
C PRO A 6 -32.20 5.93 -3.29
N ARG A 7 -32.73 7.02 -3.86
CA ARG A 7 -34.02 7.02 -4.56
C ARG A 7 -34.08 5.94 -5.65
N ALA A 8 -32.96 5.72 -6.35
CA ALA A 8 -32.83 4.66 -7.36
C ALA A 8 -33.04 3.26 -6.77
N LEU A 9 -32.51 2.98 -5.58
CA LEU A 9 -32.69 1.68 -4.92
C LEU A 9 -34.15 1.47 -4.48
N LEU A 10 -34.79 2.53 -3.97
CA LEU A 10 -36.23 2.49 -3.64
C LEU A 10 -37.08 2.24 -4.90
N GLN A 11 -36.71 2.84 -6.04
CA GLN A 11 -37.38 2.62 -7.32
C GLN A 11 -37.20 1.18 -7.82
N LEU A 12 -36.00 0.61 -7.72
CA LEU A 12 -35.75 -0.80 -8.08
C LEU A 12 -36.55 -1.77 -7.20
N ARG A 13 -36.60 -1.53 -5.89
CA ARG A 13 -37.43 -2.32 -4.95
C ARG A 13 -38.92 -2.24 -5.26
N GLU A 14 -39.41 -1.09 -5.73
CA GLU A 14 -40.79 -0.94 -6.19
C GLU A 14 -41.02 -1.65 -7.54
N ALA A 15 -40.06 -1.54 -8.47
CA ALA A 15 -40.15 -2.16 -9.79
C ALA A 15 -40.25 -3.70 -9.70
N VAL A 16 -39.41 -4.35 -8.87
CA VAL A 16 -39.50 -5.81 -8.66
C VAL A 16 -40.81 -6.25 -8.00
N ARG A 17 -41.45 -5.37 -7.21
CA ARG A 17 -42.78 -5.66 -6.63
C ARG A 17 -43.89 -5.59 -7.68
N ARG A 18 -43.79 -4.64 -8.62
CA ARG A 18 -44.76 -4.49 -9.72
C ARG A 18 -44.59 -5.56 -10.79
N GLN A 19 -43.36 -5.98 -11.04
CA GLN A 19 -43.02 -6.96 -12.08
C GLN A 19 -42.08 -8.05 -11.52
N PRO A 20 -42.60 -8.98 -10.69
CA PRO A 20 -41.77 -9.96 -9.98
C PRO A 20 -41.13 -11.03 -10.89
N GLY A 21 -41.50 -11.07 -12.17
CA GLY A 21 -40.93 -11.95 -13.19
C GLY A 21 -39.87 -11.30 -14.09
N ASP A 22 -39.54 -10.01 -13.91
CA ASP A 22 -38.53 -9.35 -14.74
C ASP A 22 -37.12 -9.62 -14.22
N LEU A 23 -36.37 -10.46 -14.95
CA LEU A 23 -34.99 -10.82 -14.65
C LEU A 23 -34.08 -9.59 -14.54
N VAL A 24 -34.17 -8.65 -15.48
CA VAL A 24 -33.22 -7.53 -15.58
C VAL A 24 -33.35 -6.62 -14.36
N THR A 25 -34.57 -6.31 -13.94
CA THR A 25 -34.79 -5.49 -12.75
C THR A 25 -34.27 -6.17 -11.48
N TRP A 26 -34.38 -7.51 -11.34
CA TRP A 26 -33.77 -8.24 -10.21
C TRP A 26 -32.24 -8.15 -10.22
N LEU A 27 -31.61 -8.25 -11.38
CA LEU A 27 -30.15 -8.13 -11.52
C LEU A 27 -29.68 -6.69 -11.20
N MET A 28 -30.40 -5.67 -11.68
CA MET A 28 -30.13 -4.27 -11.35
C MET A 28 -30.30 -3.98 -9.85
N LEU A 29 -31.32 -4.57 -9.22
CA LEU A 29 -31.52 -4.48 -7.77
C LEU A 29 -30.34 -5.11 -7.02
N ALA A 30 -29.89 -6.29 -7.45
CA ALA A 30 -28.73 -6.95 -6.84
C ALA A 30 -27.46 -6.08 -6.89
N ASP A 31 -27.17 -5.47 -8.04
CA ASP A 31 -26.02 -4.58 -8.21
C ASP A 31 -26.12 -3.36 -7.29
N ALA A 32 -27.31 -2.76 -7.18
CA ALA A 32 -27.55 -1.60 -6.32
C ALA A 32 -27.43 -1.94 -4.82
N GLU A 33 -27.95 -3.09 -4.37
CA GLU A 33 -27.81 -3.56 -2.98
C GLU A 33 -26.34 -3.88 -2.65
N LEU A 34 -25.62 -4.55 -3.56
CA LEU A 34 -24.19 -4.81 -3.41
C LEU A 34 -23.37 -3.52 -3.35
N GLY A 35 -23.69 -2.53 -4.19
CA GLY A 35 -23.06 -1.21 -4.15
C GLY A 35 -23.26 -0.47 -2.82
N MET A 36 -24.33 -0.77 -2.09
CA MET A 36 -24.59 -0.26 -0.75
C MET A 36 -23.95 -1.11 0.37
N GLY A 37 -23.28 -2.21 0.03
CA GLY A 37 -22.74 -3.18 0.99
C GLY A 37 -23.79 -4.11 1.61
N ALA A 38 -25.03 -4.09 1.14
CA ALA A 38 -26.12 -4.94 1.62
C ALA A 38 -26.07 -6.35 0.99
N THR A 39 -25.02 -7.11 1.32
CA THR A 39 -24.69 -8.39 0.67
C THR A 39 -25.82 -9.42 0.75
N ALA A 40 -26.52 -9.53 1.88
CA ALA A 40 -27.65 -10.45 2.04
C ALA A 40 -28.86 -10.08 1.16
N ALA A 41 -29.15 -8.78 1.01
CA ALA A 41 -30.22 -8.31 0.14
C ALA A 41 -29.87 -8.51 -1.34
N GLY A 42 -28.61 -8.25 -1.71
CA GLY A 42 -28.08 -8.55 -3.03
C GLY A 42 -28.17 -10.03 -3.36
N GLU A 43 -27.80 -10.91 -2.42
CA GLU A 43 -27.93 -12.36 -2.59
C GLU A 43 -29.38 -12.79 -2.86
N ALA A 44 -30.33 -12.32 -2.05
CA ALA A 44 -31.74 -12.67 -2.22
C ALA A 44 -32.28 -12.24 -3.60
N ALA A 45 -31.89 -11.07 -4.09
CA ALA A 45 -32.26 -10.58 -5.42
C ALA A 45 -31.68 -11.47 -6.53
N VAL A 46 -30.40 -11.88 -6.42
CA VAL A 46 -29.77 -12.79 -7.41
C VAL A 46 -30.39 -14.19 -7.36
N GLN A 47 -30.68 -14.73 -6.17
CA GLN A 47 -31.33 -16.03 -6.04
C GLN A 47 -32.72 -16.01 -6.70
N ARG A 48 -33.46 -14.89 -6.59
CA ARG A 48 -34.73 -14.73 -7.28
C ARG A 48 -34.57 -14.69 -8.80
N ALA A 49 -33.56 -13.99 -9.31
CA ALA A 49 -33.21 -14.00 -10.74
C ALA A 49 -32.90 -15.41 -11.25
N LEU A 50 -32.11 -16.20 -10.51
CA LEU A 50 -31.78 -17.59 -10.85
C LEU A 50 -32.98 -18.53 -10.76
N ALA A 51 -33.94 -18.27 -9.87
CA ALA A 51 -35.19 -19.04 -9.82
C ALA A 51 -36.10 -18.79 -11.02
N LEU A 52 -36.06 -17.59 -11.61
CA LEU A 52 -36.78 -17.26 -12.85
C LEU A 52 -36.09 -17.89 -14.08
N HIS A 53 -34.76 -17.80 -14.14
CA HIS A 53 -33.96 -18.34 -15.24
C HIS A 53 -32.74 -19.11 -14.72
N PRO A 54 -32.90 -20.42 -14.43
CA PRO A 54 -31.80 -21.26 -14.03
C PRO A 54 -30.71 -21.29 -15.10
N GLY A 55 -29.45 -21.08 -14.71
CA GLY A 55 -28.32 -21.11 -15.64
C GLY A 55 -28.04 -19.79 -16.38
N HIS A 56 -28.78 -18.71 -16.12
CA HIS A 56 -28.55 -17.43 -16.80
C HIS A 56 -27.15 -16.86 -16.47
N PRO A 57 -26.27 -16.61 -17.46
CA PRO A 57 -24.85 -16.30 -17.20
C PRO A 57 -24.65 -15.04 -16.35
N GLU A 58 -25.42 -13.99 -16.62
CA GLU A 58 -25.34 -12.74 -15.85
C GLU A 58 -25.83 -12.88 -14.40
N ALA A 59 -26.74 -13.82 -14.13
CA ALA A 59 -27.23 -14.09 -12.79
C ALA A 59 -26.20 -14.92 -12.00
N ILE A 60 -25.58 -15.90 -12.66
CA ILE A 60 -24.44 -16.66 -12.10
C ILE A 60 -23.28 -15.72 -11.78
N ALA A 61 -22.91 -14.82 -12.71
CA ALA A 61 -21.83 -13.87 -12.50
C ALA A 61 -22.08 -12.96 -11.29
N ARG A 62 -23.31 -12.46 -11.13
CA ARG A 62 -23.69 -11.65 -9.95
C ARG A 62 -23.71 -12.46 -8.66
N LEU A 63 -24.07 -13.75 -8.70
CA LEU A 63 -23.92 -14.62 -7.53
C LEU A 63 -22.43 -14.79 -7.17
N GLY A 64 -21.56 -14.94 -8.16
CA GLY A 64 -20.11 -14.93 -7.96
C GLY A 64 -19.63 -13.64 -7.29
N ARG A 65 -20.12 -12.47 -7.71
CA ARG A 65 -19.81 -11.18 -7.05
C ARG A 65 -20.34 -11.11 -5.62
N VAL A 66 -21.53 -11.65 -5.34
CA VAL A 66 -22.05 -11.76 -3.97
C VAL A 66 -21.10 -12.59 -3.11
N ARG A 67 -20.65 -13.76 -3.60
CA ARG A 67 -19.70 -14.63 -2.88
C ARG A 67 -18.36 -13.93 -2.67
N TRP A 68 -17.90 -13.17 -3.67
CA TRP A 68 -16.69 -12.37 -3.56
C TRP A 68 -16.81 -11.31 -2.45
N ALA A 69 -17.91 -10.57 -2.41
CA ALA A 69 -18.19 -9.60 -1.34
C ALA A 69 -18.33 -10.24 0.05
N GLN A 70 -18.71 -11.52 0.11
CA GLN A 70 -18.75 -12.34 1.34
C GLN A 70 -17.39 -12.96 1.70
N GLN A 71 -16.31 -12.63 0.98
CA GLN A 71 -14.97 -13.23 1.13
C GLN A 71 -14.92 -14.74 0.86
N ARG A 72 -15.92 -15.29 0.16
CA ARG A 72 -15.95 -16.69 -0.29
C ARG A 72 -15.28 -16.80 -1.65
N HIS A 73 -13.99 -16.48 -1.69
CA HIS A 73 -13.24 -16.23 -2.94
C HIS A 73 -13.17 -17.45 -3.87
N ALA A 74 -12.97 -18.67 -3.34
CA ALA A 74 -12.92 -19.88 -4.16
C ALA A 74 -14.27 -20.19 -4.86
N GLU A 75 -15.39 -20.00 -4.14
CA GLU A 75 -16.73 -20.16 -4.70
C GLU A 75 -17.04 -19.06 -5.73
N ALA A 76 -16.61 -17.83 -5.45
CA ALA A 76 -16.74 -16.72 -6.38
C ALA A 76 -16.01 -17.01 -7.69
N ALA A 77 -14.76 -17.48 -7.64
CA ALA A 77 -13.98 -17.85 -8.80
C ALA A 77 -14.65 -18.97 -9.60
N THR A 78 -15.21 -19.99 -8.93
CA THR A 78 -15.92 -21.10 -9.59
C THR A 78 -17.16 -20.60 -10.35
N LEU A 79 -17.99 -19.79 -9.71
CA LEU A 79 -19.20 -19.24 -10.33
C LEU A 79 -18.88 -18.28 -11.47
N LEU A 80 -17.87 -17.42 -11.29
CA LEU A 80 -17.45 -16.48 -12.34
C LEU A 80 -16.78 -17.21 -13.51
N GLN A 81 -16.06 -18.30 -13.26
CA GLN A 81 -15.53 -19.16 -14.33
C GLN A 81 -16.67 -19.78 -15.12
N GLN A 82 -17.67 -20.37 -14.44
CA GLN A 82 -18.86 -20.91 -15.09
C GLN A 82 -19.58 -19.85 -15.94
N ALA A 83 -19.76 -18.64 -15.42
CA ALA A 83 -20.36 -17.55 -16.19
C ALA A 83 -19.50 -17.16 -17.40
N SER A 84 -18.17 -17.10 -17.23
CA SER A 84 -17.22 -16.79 -18.29
C SER A 84 -17.22 -17.85 -19.40
N ASP A 85 -17.37 -19.13 -19.05
CA ASP A 85 -17.42 -20.23 -20.02
C ASP A 85 -18.70 -20.17 -20.87
N LEU A 86 -19.82 -19.72 -20.28
CA LEU A 86 -21.09 -19.56 -20.98
C LEU A 86 -21.11 -18.34 -21.91
N VAL A 87 -20.41 -17.25 -21.55
CA VAL A 87 -20.35 -16.00 -22.34
C VAL A 87 -18.91 -15.47 -22.42
N PRO A 88 -18.01 -16.14 -23.16
CA PRO A 88 -16.58 -15.80 -23.18
C PRO A 88 -16.26 -14.43 -23.80
N GLN A 89 -17.23 -13.80 -24.48
CA GLN A 89 -17.09 -12.48 -25.10
C GLN A 89 -17.58 -11.34 -24.19
N HIS A 90 -17.91 -11.60 -22.92
CA HIS A 90 -18.41 -10.57 -22.00
C HIS A 90 -17.27 -9.96 -21.15
N PRO A 91 -16.80 -8.72 -21.43
CA PRO A 91 -15.64 -8.14 -20.75
C PRO A 91 -15.83 -7.95 -19.24
N GLY A 92 -17.03 -7.55 -18.80
CA GLY A 92 -17.32 -7.36 -17.37
C GLY A 92 -17.23 -8.65 -16.55
N ILE A 93 -17.60 -9.80 -17.11
CA ILE A 93 -17.52 -11.10 -16.44
C ILE A 93 -16.06 -11.55 -16.36
N ALA A 94 -15.29 -11.39 -17.44
CA ALA A 94 -13.85 -11.66 -17.45
C ALA A 94 -13.11 -10.80 -16.40
N LEU A 95 -13.46 -9.53 -16.28
CA LEU A 95 -12.91 -8.62 -15.27
C LEU A 95 -13.24 -9.08 -13.84
N TRP A 96 -14.51 -9.41 -13.56
CA TRP A 96 -14.91 -9.91 -12.24
C TRP A 96 -14.26 -11.25 -11.91
N LEU A 97 -14.11 -12.14 -12.89
CA LEU A 97 -13.36 -13.39 -12.75
C LEU A 97 -11.91 -13.11 -12.36
N GLY A 98 -11.26 -12.13 -12.99
CA GLY A 98 -9.91 -11.67 -12.62
C GLY A 98 -9.80 -11.30 -11.14
N HIS A 99 -10.70 -10.44 -10.63
CA HIS A 99 -10.73 -10.06 -9.22
C HIS A 99 -10.94 -11.26 -8.28
N ALA A 100 -11.86 -12.16 -8.63
CA ALA A 100 -12.13 -13.33 -7.80
C ALA A 100 -10.96 -14.33 -7.77
N LEU A 101 -10.26 -14.51 -8.89
CA LEU A 101 -9.06 -15.35 -9.00
C LEU A 101 -7.87 -14.75 -8.26
N GLU A 102 -7.71 -13.43 -8.30
CA GLU A 102 -6.71 -12.69 -7.53
C GLU A 102 -6.86 -12.96 -6.03
N ASP A 103 -8.06 -12.75 -5.49
CA ASP A 103 -8.31 -12.99 -4.06
C ASP A 103 -8.37 -14.47 -3.68
N ALA A 104 -8.66 -15.36 -4.63
CA ALA A 104 -8.56 -16.80 -4.44
C ALA A 104 -7.11 -17.33 -4.51
N GLY A 105 -6.10 -16.46 -4.71
CA GLY A 105 -4.70 -16.86 -4.76
C GLY A 105 -4.31 -17.62 -6.03
N GLN A 106 -4.98 -17.35 -7.15
CA GLN A 106 -4.73 -17.97 -8.46
C GLN A 106 -4.11 -16.96 -9.45
N PRO A 107 -2.84 -16.55 -9.25
CA PRO A 107 -2.29 -15.35 -9.87
C PRO A 107 -2.19 -15.38 -11.40
N GLU A 108 -1.76 -16.50 -11.96
CA GLU A 108 -1.61 -16.63 -13.42
C GLU A 108 -2.97 -16.69 -14.13
N GLN A 109 -3.97 -17.31 -13.51
CA GLN A 109 -5.33 -17.34 -14.06
C GLN A 109 -5.99 -15.96 -13.98
N ALA A 110 -5.78 -15.21 -12.90
CA ALA A 110 -6.23 -13.82 -12.80
C ALA A 110 -5.64 -12.95 -13.91
N ALA A 111 -4.34 -13.12 -14.23
CA ALA A 111 -3.68 -12.43 -15.33
C ALA A 111 -4.29 -12.76 -16.69
N ALA A 112 -4.63 -14.04 -16.91
CA ALA A 112 -5.31 -14.48 -18.12
C ALA A 112 -6.70 -13.85 -18.26
N ALA A 113 -7.48 -13.80 -17.16
CA ALA A 113 -8.80 -13.19 -17.13
C ALA A 113 -8.74 -11.68 -17.39
N TYR A 114 -7.82 -10.94 -16.75
CA TYR A 114 -7.60 -9.51 -17.05
C TYR A 114 -7.12 -9.28 -18.49
N THR A 115 -6.28 -10.15 -19.03
CA THR A 115 -5.83 -10.07 -20.42
C THR A 115 -7.01 -10.26 -21.39
N CYS A 116 -7.88 -11.24 -21.12
CA CYS A 116 -9.11 -11.45 -21.88
C CYS A 116 -10.03 -10.22 -21.81
N ALA A 117 -10.28 -9.69 -20.61
CA ALA A 117 -11.11 -8.51 -20.44
C ALA A 117 -10.55 -7.29 -21.22
N HIS A 118 -9.23 -7.12 -21.21
CA HIS A 118 -8.56 -6.07 -21.96
C HIS A 118 -8.66 -6.28 -23.48
N GLN A 119 -8.53 -7.51 -23.97
CA GLN A 119 -8.68 -7.80 -25.41
C GLN A 119 -10.10 -7.54 -25.91
N LEU A 120 -11.11 -7.84 -25.08
CA LEU A 120 -12.52 -7.62 -25.40
C LEU A 120 -12.90 -6.14 -25.38
N LEU A 121 -12.29 -5.36 -24.50
CA LEU A 121 -12.56 -3.93 -24.37
C LEU A 121 -11.27 -3.13 -24.18
N PRO A 122 -10.46 -2.98 -25.27
CA PRO A 122 -9.13 -2.41 -25.17
C PRO A 122 -9.18 -1.00 -24.63
N ASP A 123 -10.12 -0.17 -25.09
CA ASP A 123 -10.22 1.25 -24.75
C ASP A 123 -10.71 1.55 -23.32
N GLU A 124 -11.07 0.54 -22.52
CA GLU A 124 -11.50 0.74 -21.14
C GLU A 124 -10.30 0.97 -20.21
N PRO A 125 -10.14 2.18 -19.63
CA PRO A 125 -8.96 2.55 -18.86
C PRO A 125 -8.85 1.76 -17.55
N TYR A 126 -9.99 1.46 -16.91
CA TYR A 126 -10.01 0.69 -15.66
C TYR A 126 -9.41 -0.71 -15.85
N ILE A 127 -9.85 -1.40 -16.91
CA ILE A 127 -9.35 -2.75 -17.25
C ILE A 127 -7.85 -2.69 -17.57
N THR A 128 -7.44 -1.69 -18.35
CA THR A 128 -6.03 -1.48 -18.70
C THR A 128 -5.16 -1.27 -17.46
N ALA A 129 -5.62 -0.47 -16.49
CA ALA A 129 -4.91 -0.22 -15.24
C ALA A 129 -4.82 -1.47 -14.35
N GLN A 130 -5.90 -2.27 -14.25
CA GLN A 130 -5.87 -3.54 -13.52
C GLN A 130 -4.87 -4.52 -14.13
N LEU A 131 -4.90 -4.68 -15.46
CA LEU A 131 -3.96 -5.54 -16.17
C LEU A 131 -2.51 -5.08 -15.97
N LEU A 132 -2.23 -3.78 -16.08
CA LEU A 132 -0.89 -3.22 -15.86
C LEU A 132 -0.38 -3.51 -14.44
N ASN A 133 -1.18 -3.22 -13.42
CA ASN A 133 -0.85 -3.49 -12.02
C ASN A 133 -0.56 -4.98 -11.79
N TRP A 134 -1.41 -5.86 -12.34
CA TRP A 134 -1.24 -7.30 -12.17
C TRP A 134 0.00 -7.82 -12.91
N ARG A 135 0.25 -7.35 -14.13
CA ARG A 135 1.48 -7.67 -14.88
C ARG A 135 2.74 -7.26 -14.11
N ARG A 136 2.78 -6.07 -13.50
CA ARG A 136 3.89 -5.65 -12.62
C ARG A 136 4.07 -6.60 -11.43
N ARG A 137 2.98 -7.00 -10.76
CA ARG A 137 3.03 -7.95 -9.64
C ARG A 137 3.59 -9.32 -10.03
N LEU A 138 3.33 -9.78 -11.26
CA LEU A 138 3.83 -11.04 -11.78
C LEU A 138 5.22 -10.93 -12.42
N CYS A 139 5.83 -9.74 -12.41
CA CYS A 139 7.03 -9.44 -13.19
C CYS A 139 6.89 -9.84 -14.67
N ASP A 140 5.67 -9.69 -15.20
CA ASP A 140 5.36 -9.88 -16.61
C ASP A 140 5.45 -8.52 -17.32
N TRP A 141 6.47 -8.35 -18.14
CA TRP A 141 6.75 -7.07 -18.78
C TRP A 141 6.36 -7.04 -20.26
N ARG A 142 5.53 -7.99 -20.72
CA ARG A 142 4.93 -7.93 -22.05
C ARG A 142 4.09 -6.66 -22.18
N GLU A 143 4.30 -5.91 -23.26
CA GLU A 143 3.54 -4.68 -23.61
C GLU A 143 3.49 -3.62 -22.49
N LEU A 144 4.42 -3.68 -21.54
CA LEU A 144 4.35 -2.88 -20.30
C LEU A 144 4.36 -1.37 -20.59
N GLU A 145 5.19 -0.94 -21.55
CA GLU A 145 5.29 0.47 -21.96
C GLU A 145 3.99 0.97 -22.60
N SER A 146 3.34 0.15 -23.44
CA SER A 146 2.07 0.50 -24.08
C SER A 146 0.96 0.65 -23.05
N LEU A 147 0.84 -0.32 -22.13
CA LEU A 147 -0.13 -0.26 -21.03
C LEU A 147 0.13 0.95 -20.12
N ALA A 148 1.38 1.22 -19.75
CA ALA A 148 1.78 2.37 -18.94
C ALA A 148 1.42 3.70 -19.62
N ALA A 149 1.70 3.84 -20.92
CA ALA A 149 1.35 5.04 -21.68
C ALA A 149 -0.17 5.29 -21.70
N ARG A 150 -0.96 4.23 -21.86
CA ARG A 150 -2.44 4.31 -21.85
C ARG A 150 -2.98 4.70 -20.48
N VAL A 151 -2.44 4.13 -19.40
CA VAL A 151 -2.79 4.49 -18.02
C VAL A 151 -2.43 5.95 -17.72
N ARG A 152 -1.24 6.42 -18.10
CA ARG A 152 -0.85 7.83 -17.95
C ARG A 152 -1.72 8.78 -18.78
N THR A 153 -2.11 8.37 -19.99
CA THR A 153 -3.05 9.14 -20.84
C THR A 153 -4.42 9.26 -20.19
N ALA A 154 -4.95 8.18 -19.60
CA ALA A 154 -6.21 8.21 -18.87
C ALA A 154 -6.17 9.18 -17.68
N VAL A 155 -5.07 9.18 -16.92
CA VAL A 155 -4.83 10.16 -15.84
C VAL A 155 -4.81 11.59 -16.40
N ALA A 156 -4.10 11.85 -17.49
CA ALA A 156 -4.04 13.17 -18.12
C ALA A 156 -5.40 13.67 -18.63
N ARG A 157 -6.31 12.75 -19.01
CA ARG A 157 -7.68 13.05 -19.43
C ARG A 157 -8.66 13.28 -18.27
N GLY A 158 -8.22 13.08 -17.03
CA GLY A 158 -9.08 13.21 -15.84
C GLY A 158 -10.06 12.05 -15.68
N GLU A 159 -9.71 10.86 -16.17
CA GLU A 159 -10.53 9.66 -16.01
C GLU A 159 -10.30 9.05 -14.61
N ALA A 160 -11.34 8.99 -13.77
CA ALA A 160 -11.26 8.50 -12.39
C ALA A 160 -11.15 6.96 -12.26
N ALA A 161 -10.50 6.32 -13.22
CA ALA A 161 -10.41 4.86 -13.38
C ALA A 161 -9.10 4.26 -12.85
N VAL A 162 -8.06 5.09 -12.64
CA VAL A 162 -6.74 4.62 -12.21
C VAL A 162 -6.61 4.79 -10.69
N GLU A 163 -6.26 3.71 -10.01
CA GLU A 163 -6.04 3.73 -8.56
C GLU A 163 -4.68 4.36 -8.22
N PRO A 164 -4.63 5.41 -7.36
CA PRO A 164 -3.41 6.16 -7.12
C PRO A 164 -2.25 5.32 -6.56
N PHE A 165 -2.54 4.31 -5.73
CA PHE A 165 -1.50 3.42 -5.21
C PHE A 165 -0.82 2.58 -6.29
N ALA A 166 -1.58 2.08 -7.26
CA ALA A 166 -1.00 1.35 -8.39
C ALA A 166 -0.13 2.29 -9.25
N PHE A 167 -0.57 3.54 -9.42
CA PHE A 167 0.12 4.56 -10.21
C PHE A 167 1.50 4.94 -9.66
N LEU A 168 1.78 4.72 -8.36
CA LEU A 168 3.11 4.89 -7.77
C LEU A 168 4.19 3.98 -8.40
N SER A 169 3.79 2.90 -9.08
CA SER A 169 4.72 1.99 -9.76
C SER A 169 5.16 2.50 -11.13
N GLU A 170 4.49 3.54 -11.65
CA GLU A 170 4.81 4.16 -12.92
C GLU A 170 5.94 5.18 -12.77
N ASP A 171 6.77 5.30 -13.81
CA ASP A 171 7.74 6.39 -13.93
C ASP A 171 7.02 7.65 -14.39
N ALA A 172 6.30 8.24 -13.43
CA ALA A 172 5.45 9.41 -13.59
C ALA A 172 5.88 10.51 -12.61
N SER A 173 5.73 11.76 -13.05
CA SER A 173 6.07 12.93 -12.25
C SER A 173 5.15 13.09 -11.03
N ALA A 174 5.59 13.87 -10.04
CA ALA A 174 4.75 14.24 -8.90
C ALA A 174 3.45 14.96 -9.33
N ALA A 175 3.49 15.72 -10.43
CA ALA A 175 2.32 16.36 -11.03
C ALA A 175 1.29 15.34 -11.55
N GLU A 176 1.75 14.30 -12.24
CA GLU A 176 0.89 13.20 -12.70
C GLU A 176 0.30 12.42 -11.51
N GLN A 177 1.10 12.18 -10.46
CA GLN A 177 0.61 11.54 -9.23
C GLN A 177 -0.49 12.38 -8.56
N LEU A 178 -0.32 13.70 -8.46
CA LEU A 178 -1.36 14.61 -7.98
C LEU A 178 -2.63 14.57 -8.85
N ALA A 179 -2.48 14.57 -10.18
CA ALA A 179 -3.61 14.52 -11.10
C ALA A 179 -4.42 13.22 -10.95
N CYS A 180 -3.73 12.08 -10.82
CA CYS A 180 -4.35 10.77 -10.56
C CYS A 180 -5.12 10.79 -9.23
N ALA A 181 -4.44 11.18 -8.14
CA ALA A 181 -5.01 11.20 -6.81
C ALA A 181 -6.20 12.16 -6.69
N ARG A 182 -6.07 13.39 -7.22
CA ARG A 182 -7.13 14.41 -7.17
C ARG A 182 -8.36 14.01 -7.95
N THR A 183 -8.20 13.47 -9.16
CA THR A 183 -9.31 12.99 -9.98
C THR A 183 -10.09 11.90 -9.24
N ARG A 184 -9.38 10.92 -8.66
CA ARG A 184 -9.99 9.84 -7.88
C ARG A 184 -10.71 10.38 -6.65
N ALA A 185 -10.10 11.31 -5.92
CA ALA A 185 -10.68 11.91 -4.73
C ALA A 185 -11.93 12.74 -5.06
N GLN A 186 -11.90 13.54 -6.12
CA GLN A 186 -13.03 14.35 -6.55
C GLN A 186 -14.25 13.49 -6.86
N ALA A 187 -14.06 12.35 -7.54
CA ALA A 187 -15.13 11.39 -7.83
C ALA A 187 -15.80 10.83 -6.57
N ILE A 188 -15.04 10.63 -5.49
CA ILE A 188 -15.58 10.21 -4.19
C ILE A 188 -16.30 11.39 -3.51
N ALA A 189 -15.67 12.57 -3.47
CA ALA A 189 -16.23 13.77 -2.81
C ALA A 189 -17.60 14.16 -3.36
N THR A 190 -17.82 14.04 -4.68
CA THR A 190 -19.10 14.41 -5.31
C THR A 190 -20.25 13.45 -4.98
N SER A 191 -19.92 12.22 -4.55
CA SER A 191 -20.91 11.19 -4.21
C SER A 191 -21.35 11.19 -2.74
N LEU A 192 -20.63 11.93 -1.87
CA LEU A 192 -20.82 11.89 -0.42
C LEU A 192 -21.15 13.28 0.15
N ARG A 193 -21.98 13.29 1.20
CA ARG A 193 -22.24 14.49 1.99
C ARG A 193 -21.47 14.39 3.31
N PRO A 194 -20.55 15.32 3.61
CA PRO A 194 -19.84 15.34 4.87
C PRO A 194 -20.77 15.43 6.08
N LEU A 195 -20.32 14.92 7.22
CA LEU A 195 -20.96 15.16 8.51
C LEU A 195 -20.90 16.67 8.85
N PRO A 196 -21.78 17.18 9.74
CA PRO A 196 -21.66 18.55 10.24
C PRO A 196 -20.24 18.82 10.76
N ALA A 197 -19.72 20.02 10.49
CA ALA A 197 -18.37 20.40 10.89
C ALA A 197 -18.19 20.27 12.40
N ALA A 198 -17.08 19.65 12.81
CA ALA A 198 -16.63 19.64 14.20
C ALA A 198 -15.56 20.72 14.39
N ALA A 199 -15.25 21.05 15.65
CA ALA A 199 -14.13 21.92 16.02
C ALA A 199 -13.16 21.13 16.91
N VAL A 200 -11.87 21.52 16.87
CA VAL A 200 -10.88 21.02 17.83
C VAL A 200 -11.31 21.46 19.23
N ARG A 201 -11.14 20.60 20.24
CA ARG A 201 -11.42 20.97 21.62
C ARG A 201 -10.64 22.20 22.05
N SER A 202 -11.24 23.04 22.88
CA SER A 202 -10.57 24.23 23.40
C SER A 202 -9.62 23.93 24.55
N ARG A 203 -9.92 22.93 25.40
CA ARG A 203 -9.09 22.53 26.55
C ARG A 203 -9.08 21.02 26.75
N GLY A 204 -8.16 20.54 27.58
CA GLY A 204 -8.00 19.13 27.93
C GLY A 204 -7.14 18.36 26.93
N ALA A 205 -6.90 17.08 27.22
CA ALA A 205 -6.02 16.23 26.42
C ALA A 205 -6.51 16.07 24.97
N LEU A 206 -5.62 16.23 23.99
CA LEU A 206 -5.90 16.04 22.57
C LEU A 206 -6.22 14.57 22.28
N GLN A 207 -7.20 14.31 21.42
CA GLN A 207 -7.55 12.97 20.96
C GLN A 207 -7.01 12.76 19.56
N LEU A 208 -6.07 11.83 19.45
CA LEU A 208 -5.40 11.47 18.20
C LEU A 208 -6.00 10.16 17.70
N GLY A 209 -6.71 10.20 16.58
CA GLY A 209 -7.26 9.01 15.92
C GLY A 209 -6.35 8.54 14.80
N PHE A 210 -6.13 7.25 14.66
CA PHE A 210 -5.39 6.65 13.55
C PHE A 210 -6.23 5.55 12.91
N VAL A 211 -6.51 5.64 11.61
CA VAL A 211 -7.32 4.65 10.89
C VAL A 211 -6.41 3.76 10.05
N SER A 212 -6.44 2.46 10.27
CA SER A 212 -5.66 1.51 9.47
C SER A 212 -6.30 0.12 9.38
N ASN A 213 -5.98 -0.62 8.33
CA ASN A 213 -6.15 -2.08 8.27
C ASN A 213 -4.84 -2.82 8.61
N GLY A 214 -3.78 -2.07 8.92
CA GLY A 214 -2.45 -2.58 9.19
C GLY A 214 -2.08 -2.67 10.66
N PHE A 215 -3.04 -2.58 11.59
CA PHE A 215 -2.78 -2.74 13.03
C PHE A 215 -2.65 -4.22 13.41
N GLY A 216 -1.49 -4.79 13.09
CA GLY A 216 -1.12 -6.19 13.29
C GLY A 216 0.24 -6.48 12.63
N ALA A 217 0.46 -7.72 12.16
CA ALA A 217 1.65 -8.16 11.43
C ALA A 217 1.69 -7.62 9.98
N HIS A 218 1.66 -6.29 9.86
CA HIS A 218 1.64 -5.53 8.62
C HIS A 218 2.60 -4.31 8.75
N PRO A 219 3.17 -3.79 7.64
CA PRO A 219 4.05 -2.61 7.65
C PRO A 219 3.61 -1.46 8.57
N THR A 220 2.35 -1.04 8.52
CA THR A 220 1.86 0.06 9.36
C THR A 220 2.01 -0.22 10.86
N GLY A 221 1.52 -1.37 11.34
CA GLY A 221 1.63 -1.74 12.75
C GLY A 221 3.09 -1.88 13.18
N LEU A 222 3.90 -2.53 12.35
CA LEU A 222 5.33 -2.70 12.58
C LEU A 222 6.07 -1.36 12.68
N LEU A 223 5.77 -0.38 11.84
CA LEU A 223 6.44 0.91 11.87
C LEU A 223 5.97 1.79 13.04
N THR A 224 4.72 1.63 13.49
CA THR A 224 4.10 2.58 14.42
C THR A 224 4.03 2.11 15.88
N VAL A 225 4.20 0.81 16.15
CA VAL A 225 4.01 0.26 17.51
C VAL A 225 4.88 0.97 18.56
N ALA A 226 6.17 1.16 18.30
CA ALA A 226 7.09 1.75 19.26
C ALA A 226 6.86 3.26 19.46
N VAL A 227 6.51 4.01 18.40
CA VAL A 227 6.18 5.44 18.57
C VAL A 227 4.86 5.62 19.33
N PHE A 228 3.88 4.72 19.17
CA PHE A 228 2.66 4.78 19.98
C PHE A 228 2.91 4.41 21.44
N GLU A 229 3.81 3.46 21.73
CA GLU A 229 4.28 3.17 23.09
C GLU A 229 4.97 4.41 23.70
N ALA A 230 5.87 5.05 22.96
CA ALA A 230 6.57 6.26 23.41
C ALA A 230 5.61 7.44 23.66
N LEU A 231 4.67 7.71 22.74
CA LEU A 231 3.65 8.75 22.92
C LEU A 231 2.83 8.54 24.20
N GLN A 232 2.42 7.30 24.47
CA GLN A 232 1.62 6.98 25.65
C GLN A 232 2.34 7.31 26.97
N HIS A 233 3.64 7.04 27.05
CA HIS A 233 4.41 7.25 28.27
C HIS A 233 4.95 8.67 28.42
N ARG A 234 5.20 9.37 27.31
CA ARG A 234 5.86 10.69 27.31
C ARG A 234 4.90 11.86 27.19
N GLN A 235 3.71 11.64 26.62
CA GLN A 235 2.79 12.73 26.23
C GLN A 235 1.41 12.53 26.91
N PRO A 236 1.30 12.79 28.23
CA PRO A 236 0.09 12.52 29.01
C PRO A 236 -1.11 13.40 28.63
N ASP A 237 -0.86 14.51 27.93
CA ASP A 237 -1.87 15.41 27.36
C ASP A 237 -2.38 14.96 25.98
N MET A 238 -1.99 13.77 25.51
CA MET A 238 -2.44 13.19 24.26
C MET A 238 -2.99 11.78 24.48
N GLN A 239 -4.16 11.50 23.90
CA GLN A 239 -4.81 10.19 23.97
C GLN A 239 -4.86 9.58 22.58
N VAL A 240 -4.23 8.41 22.43
CA VAL A 240 -4.16 7.67 21.17
C VAL A 240 -5.35 6.71 21.03
N HIS A 241 -6.07 6.84 19.92
CA HIS A 241 -7.18 5.99 19.50
C HIS A 241 -6.83 5.30 18.17
N LEU A 242 -6.90 3.98 18.13
CA LEU A 242 -6.62 3.19 16.93
C LEU A 242 -7.94 2.64 16.38
N PHE A 243 -8.34 3.04 15.17
CA PHE A 243 -9.53 2.54 14.49
C PHE A 243 -9.12 1.43 13.52
N ALA A 244 -9.21 0.18 13.97
CA ALA A 244 -8.81 -1.00 13.23
C ALA A 244 -9.91 -1.42 12.25
N THR A 245 -9.57 -1.42 10.97
CA THR A 245 -10.44 -1.87 9.86
C THR A 245 -10.15 -3.30 9.42
N SER A 246 -9.37 -4.02 10.22
CA SER A 246 -9.04 -5.43 10.12
C SER A 246 -9.17 -6.09 11.49
N HIS A 247 -9.56 -7.38 11.46
CA HIS A 247 -9.68 -8.20 12.65
C HIS A 247 -8.34 -8.35 13.37
N ASP A 248 -8.40 -8.71 14.65
CA ASP A 248 -7.22 -9.12 15.40
C ASP A 248 -6.60 -10.36 14.73
N ASP A 249 -5.32 -10.28 14.39
CA ASP A 249 -4.56 -11.34 13.73
C ASP A 249 -3.79 -12.23 14.72
N GLY A 250 -3.93 -11.99 16.02
CA GLY A 250 -3.22 -12.70 17.09
C GLY A 250 -1.73 -12.37 17.17
N SER A 251 -1.25 -11.37 16.43
CA SER A 251 0.16 -10.99 16.44
C SER A 251 0.57 -10.25 17.71
N GLU A 252 1.84 -10.38 18.08
CA GLU A 252 2.44 -9.59 19.17
C GLU A 252 2.31 -8.08 18.91
N ILE A 253 2.42 -7.65 17.66
CA ILE A 253 2.24 -6.25 17.27
C ILE A 253 0.84 -5.75 17.61
N ARG A 254 -0.22 -6.53 17.28
CA ARG A 254 -1.60 -6.16 17.64
C ARG A 254 -1.79 -6.08 19.15
N ALA A 255 -1.23 -7.02 19.90
CA ALA A 255 -1.28 -7.00 21.37
C ALA A 255 -0.59 -5.75 21.96
N ARG A 256 0.61 -5.40 21.50
CA ARG A 256 1.34 -4.19 21.92
C ARG A 256 0.60 -2.89 21.55
N LEU A 257 0.02 -2.84 20.35
CA LEU A 257 -0.83 -1.72 19.92
C LEU A 257 -2.08 -1.56 20.80
N ALA A 258 -2.63 -2.65 21.33
CA ALA A 258 -3.77 -2.61 22.22
C ALA A 258 -3.41 -2.23 23.68
N GLN A 259 -2.17 -2.46 24.08
CA GLN A 259 -1.75 -2.23 25.46
C GLN A 259 -1.82 -0.74 25.83
N GLY A 260 -2.73 -0.43 26.76
CA GLY A 260 -2.92 0.91 27.34
C GLY A 260 -3.42 1.98 26.37
N LYS A 261 -3.94 1.58 25.20
CA LYS A 261 -4.50 2.46 24.17
C LYS A 261 -5.94 2.04 23.87
N ARG A 262 -6.74 2.92 23.28
CA ARG A 262 -8.11 2.59 22.87
C ARG A 262 -8.12 2.07 21.44
N VAL A 263 -8.28 0.76 21.28
CA VAL A 263 -8.44 0.12 19.96
C VAL A 263 -9.92 -0.10 19.70
N HIS A 264 -10.42 0.50 18.63
CA HIS A 264 -11.79 0.42 18.15
C HIS A 264 -11.82 -0.55 16.97
N ASP A 265 -12.46 -1.71 17.14
CA ASP A 265 -12.73 -2.60 16.01
C ASP A 265 -13.91 -2.06 15.20
N VAL A 266 -13.61 -1.56 14.00
CA VAL A 266 -14.59 -1.03 13.05
C VAL A 266 -14.63 -1.90 11.78
N THR A 267 -14.11 -3.12 11.85
CA THR A 267 -13.95 -4.01 10.68
C THR A 267 -15.29 -4.29 10.00
N ALA A 268 -16.31 -4.63 10.79
CA ALA A 268 -17.66 -4.94 10.28
C ALA A 268 -18.53 -3.71 9.98
N LEU A 269 -18.07 -2.50 10.32
CA LEU A 269 -18.85 -1.27 10.12
C LEU A 269 -18.68 -0.73 8.70
N GLY A 270 -19.78 -0.28 8.11
CA GLY A 270 -19.77 0.51 6.88
C GLY A 270 -19.12 1.89 7.08
N HIS A 271 -18.88 2.61 5.98
CA HIS A 271 -18.16 3.89 6.02
C HIS A 271 -18.81 4.94 6.92
N LEU A 272 -20.14 5.12 6.81
CA LEU A 272 -20.87 6.11 7.62
C LEU A 272 -20.84 5.77 9.12
N ALA A 273 -21.09 4.51 9.47
CA ALA A 273 -21.05 4.05 10.85
C ALA A 273 -19.64 4.18 11.45
N THR A 274 -18.61 3.89 10.65
CA THR A 274 -17.21 4.11 11.06
C THR A 274 -16.94 5.60 11.32
N ALA A 275 -17.37 6.49 10.43
CA ALA A 275 -17.19 7.94 10.58
C ALA A 275 -17.95 8.49 11.80
N GLN A 276 -19.17 8.03 12.04
CA GLN A 276 -19.95 8.39 13.24
C GLN A 276 -19.28 7.89 14.51
N HIS A 277 -18.79 6.64 14.53
CA HIS A 277 -18.03 6.13 15.67
C HIS A 277 -16.80 6.99 15.98
N ILE A 278 -16.02 7.39 14.96
CA ILE A 278 -14.90 8.32 15.12
C ILE A 278 -15.37 9.67 15.71
N ARG A 279 -16.47 10.22 15.20
CA ARG A 279 -17.06 11.47 15.68
C ARG A 279 -17.47 11.38 17.16
N ASP A 280 -18.08 10.27 17.55
CA ASP A 280 -18.56 10.03 18.91
C ASP A 280 -17.41 9.91 19.92
N GLN A 281 -16.22 9.51 19.47
CA GLN A 281 -15.00 9.54 20.29
C GLN A 281 -14.39 10.95 20.46
N GLY A 282 -14.90 11.96 19.76
CA GLY A 282 -14.41 13.34 19.87
C GLY A 282 -12.98 13.51 19.39
N ILE A 283 -12.58 12.81 18.32
CA ILE A 283 -11.23 12.89 17.74
C ILE A 283 -10.96 14.29 17.20
N ASP A 284 -9.84 14.89 17.61
CA ASP A 284 -9.42 16.23 17.17
C ASP A 284 -8.53 16.15 15.91
N LEU A 285 -7.55 15.24 15.91
CA LEU A 285 -6.64 15.01 14.78
C LEU A 285 -6.77 13.56 14.33
N LEU A 286 -7.21 13.34 13.10
CA LEU A 286 -7.42 12.00 12.53
C LEU A 286 -6.40 11.71 11.43
N PHE A 287 -5.60 10.68 11.62
CA PHE A 287 -4.58 10.24 10.68
C PHE A 287 -5.10 9.14 9.77
N ASP A 288 -4.89 9.31 8.47
CA ASP A 288 -5.02 8.24 7.50
C ASP A 288 -3.71 7.46 7.40
N LEU A 289 -3.70 6.26 7.98
CA LEU A 289 -2.60 5.29 7.88
C LEU A 289 -2.94 4.17 6.89
N ARG A 290 -3.60 4.53 5.77
CA ARG A 290 -3.84 3.66 4.60
C ARG A 290 -3.61 4.41 3.30
N GLY A 291 -4.11 5.66 3.23
CA GLY A 291 -4.23 6.44 2.01
C GLY A 291 -4.96 5.65 0.91
N TRP A 292 -4.36 5.56 -0.27
CA TRP A 292 -4.95 4.87 -1.43
C TRP A 292 -4.62 3.37 -1.54
N GLY A 293 -3.97 2.78 -0.52
CA GLY A 293 -3.61 1.37 -0.51
C GLY A 293 -4.82 0.41 -0.45
N GLY A 294 -4.56 -0.88 -0.66
CA GLY A 294 -5.58 -1.93 -0.56
C GLY A 294 -6.29 -1.92 0.79
N GLY A 295 -7.63 -2.04 0.79
CA GLY A 295 -8.48 -1.95 1.99
C GLY A 295 -8.61 -0.54 2.58
N GLY A 296 -8.16 0.49 1.85
CA GLY A 296 -8.50 1.89 2.15
C GLY A 296 -10.01 2.09 2.29
N ARG A 297 -10.41 3.02 3.16
CA ARG A 297 -11.80 3.51 3.28
C ARG A 297 -11.79 5.03 3.17
N PRO A 298 -11.40 5.60 2.00
CA PRO A 298 -11.31 7.04 1.80
C PRO A 298 -12.64 7.76 2.06
N GLU A 299 -13.77 7.08 1.88
CA GLU A 299 -15.11 7.57 2.17
C GLU A 299 -15.28 7.96 3.65
N VAL A 300 -14.63 7.23 4.57
CA VAL A 300 -14.65 7.56 6.01
C VAL A 300 -14.03 8.95 6.24
N PHE A 301 -12.96 9.29 5.52
CA PHE A 301 -12.30 10.59 5.60
C PHE A 301 -13.07 11.67 4.82
N ALA A 302 -13.66 11.33 3.68
CA ALA A 302 -14.52 12.22 2.90
C ALA A 302 -15.76 12.68 3.69
N LEU A 303 -16.24 11.86 4.62
CA LEU A 303 -17.30 12.20 5.56
C LEU A 303 -16.88 13.21 6.66
N ARG A 304 -15.58 13.57 6.74
CA ARG A 304 -15.02 14.57 7.68
C ARG A 304 -15.39 14.32 9.16
N PRO A 305 -15.18 13.12 9.72
CA PRO A 305 -15.52 12.83 11.12
C PRO A 305 -14.65 13.58 12.14
N ALA A 306 -13.49 14.09 11.77
CA ALA A 306 -12.63 14.93 12.63
C ALA A 306 -12.41 16.33 12.01
N PRO A 307 -12.16 17.36 12.83
CA PRO A 307 -11.93 18.73 12.35
C PRO A 307 -10.60 18.87 11.60
N ILE A 308 -9.59 18.06 11.94
CA ILE A 308 -8.29 18.02 11.27
C ILE A 308 -8.02 16.58 10.82
N GLN A 309 -7.68 16.40 9.55
CA GLN A 309 -7.33 15.11 8.96
C GLN A 309 -5.93 15.17 8.33
N ILE A 310 -5.10 14.18 8.61
CA ILE A 310 -3.68 14.17 8.25
C ILE A 310 -3.33 12.88 7.49
N ASN A 311 -2.76 13.02 6.30
CA ASN A 311 -2.17 11.92 5.54
C ASN A 311 -0.74 11.67 6.06
N TRP A 312 -0.44 10.46 6.51
CA TRP A 312 0.89 10.12 7.01
C TRP A 312 1.24 8.66 6.75
N LEU A 313 2.52 8.43 6.46
CA LEU A 313 3.22 7.14 6.49
C LEU A 313 2.81 6.10 5.45
N ALA A 314 1.55 5.67 5.45
CA ALA A 314 1.11 4.47 4.73
C ALA A 314 1.06 4.64 3.21
N TYR A 315 0.71 5.84 2.75
CA TYR A 315 0.67 6.17 1.33
C TYR A 315 1.76 7.21 1.02
N PRO A 316 2.78 6.86 0.21
CA PRO A 316 3.94 7.71 -0.02
C PRO A 316 3.70 8.73 -1.15
N GLY A 317 2.66 9.54 -1.01
CA GLY A 317 2.27 10.56 -1.98
C GLY A 317 1.14 11.46 -1.46
N THR A 318 0.71 12.42 -2.27
CA THR A 318 -0.46 13.26 -1.97
C THR A 318 -1.75 12.45 -2.05
N SER A 319 -2.68 12.69 -1.11
CA SER A 319 -4.03 12.15 -1.21
C SER A 319 -4.79 12.77 -2.39
N GLY A 320 -4.40 13.96 -2.87
CA GLY A 320 -5.14 14.73 -3.86
C GLY A 320 -6.52 15.19 -3.37
N ALA A 321 -6.86 14.93 -2.11
CA ALA A 321 -8.23 14.92 -1.64
C ALA A 321 -8.64 16.22 -0.95
N PRO A 322 -9.84 16.75 -1.24
CA PRO A 322 -10.32 17.99 -0.64
C PRO A 322 -10.65 17.87 0.85
N TRP A 323 -10.70 16.64 1.38
CA TRP A 323 -10.99 16.38 2.79
C TRP A 323 -9.73 16.19 3.65
N MET A 324 -8.53 16.21 3.07
CA MET A 324 -7.28 16.03 3.80
C MET A 324 -6.59 17.37 4.00
N ASP A 325 -6.39 17.77 5.26
CA ASP A 325 -5.90 19.11 5.59
C ASP A 325 -4.38 19.18 5.50
N TYR A 326 -3.70 18.14 6.00
CA TYR A 326 -2.24 18.09 6.09
C TYR A 326 -1.66 16.78 5.57
N VAL A 327 -0.41 16.85 5.13
CA VAL A 327 0.46 15.69 4.92
C VAL A 327 1.67 15.81 5.83
N LEU A 328 2.07 14.71 6.47
CA LEU A 328 3.26 14.67 7.33
C LEU A 328 4.42 13.99 6.61
N GLY A 329 5.49 14.74 6.35
CA GLY A 329 6.74 14.29 5.74
C GLY A 329 7.97 14.75 6.53
N ASP A 330 9.09 14.84 5.83
CA ASP A 330 10.35 15.39 6.33
C ASP A 330 11.04 16.23 5.23
N ALA A 331 12.13 16.92 5.56
CA ALA A 331 12.81 17.83 4.65
C ALA A 331 13.48 17.15 3.43
N VAL A 332 13.77 15.84 3.52
CA VAL A 332 14.50 15.10 2.48
C VAL A 332 13.56 14.35 1.55
N GLY A 333 12.59 13.62 2.12
CA GLY A 333 11.57 12.88 1.39
C GLY A 333 10.55 13.80 0.74
N LEU A 334 10.18 14.89 1.43
CA LEU A 334 9.25 15.91 0.94
C LEU A 334 9.90 17.30 0.96
N PRO A 335 10.90 17.58 0.12
CA PRO A 335 11.58 18.87 0.09
C PRO A 335 10.64 20.00 -0.38
N PRO A 336 10.98 21.29 -0.17
CA PRO A 336 10.17 22.42 -0.62
C PRO A 336 9.81 22.39 -2.11
N SER A 337 10.68 21.83 -2.96
CA SER A 337 10.42 21.68 -4.40
C SER A 337 9.28 20.73 -4.74
N LEU A 338 8.88 19.83 -3.83
CA LEU A 338 7.74 18.93 -4.03
C LEU A 338 6.42 19.48 -3.48
N GLU A 339 6.44 20.52 -2.64
CA GLU A 339 5.22 21.09 -2.04
C GLU A 339 4.13 21.46 -3.06
N PRO A 340 4.44 22.05 -4.24
CA PRO A 340 3.41 22.41 -5.21
C PRO A 340 2.61 21.21 -5.74
N PHE A 341 3.12 19.98 -5.59
CA PHE A 341 2.50 18.76 -6.05
C PHE A 341 1.70 18.04 -4.96
N TYR A 342 1.45 18.69 -3.81
CA TYR A 342 0.59 18.19 -2.75
C TYR A 342 -0.66 19.06 -2.62
N SER A 343 -1.83 18.41 -2.52
CA SER A 343 -3.07 19.12 -2.21
C SER A 343 -3.15 19.56 -0.76
N GLU A 344 -2.51 18.80 0.12
CA GLU A 344 -2.47 19.06 1.56
C GLU A 344 -1.45 20.14 1.92
N GLN A 345 -1.65 20.81 3.05
CA GLN A 345 -0.59 21.62 3.64
C GLN A 345 0.53 20.71 4.18
N VAL A 346 1.78 21.03 3.86
CA VAL A 346 2.92 20.18 4.24
C VAL A 346 3.37 20.47 5.67
N LEU A 347 3.35 19.43 6.51
CA LEU A 347 3.97 19.39 7.82
C LEU A 347 5.25 18.56 7.72
N ARG A 348 6.32 19.01 8.40
CA ARG A 348 7.60 18.29 8.42
C ARG A 348 8.05 18.01 9.84
N LEU A 349 8.41 16.76 10.10
CA LEU A 349 9.22 16.44 11.27
C LEU A 349 10.64 16.98 11.09
N PRO A 350 11.32 17.36 12.19
CA PRO A 350 12.75 17.71 12.16
C PRO A 350 13.66 16.48 12.01
N ARG A 351 13.06 15.29 11.88
CA ARG A 351 13.70 13.99 11.62
C ARG A 351 12.99 13.30 10.46
N VAL A 352 13.45 12.11 10.09
CA VAL A 352 12.81 11.27 9.07
C VAL A 352 11.33 11.04 9.39
N PHE A 353 10.46 11.07 8.37
CA PHE A 353 9.01 10.96 8.54
C PHE A 353 8.54 9.57 9.05
N GLN A 354 9.40 8.57 8.93
CA GLN A 354 9.10 7.17 9.11
C GLN A 354 9.60 6.67 10.49
N PRO A 355 8.69 6.28 11.41
CA PRO A 355 9.06 5.61 12.64
C PRO A 355 9.39 4.13 12.37
N SER A 356 9.91 3.41 13.36
CA SER A 356 10.13 1.96 13.28
C SER A 356 10.06 1.29 14.65
N ASP A 357 9.82 -0.02 14.69
CA ASP A 357 9.87 -0.77 15.95
C ASP A 357 11.33 -1.00 16.39
N THR A 358 11.76 -0.27 17.42
CA THR A 358 13.14 -0.33 17.91
C THR A 358 13.34 -1.37 19.03
N SER A 359 12.27 -2.10 19.41
CA SER A 359 12.39 -3.22 20.37
C SER A 359 12.83 -4.53 19.70
N ARG A 360 12.82 -4.59 18.36
CA ARG A 360 13.05 -5.82 17.59
C ARG A 360 14.47 -6.34 17.79
N ILE A 361 14.57 -7.57 18.26
CA ILE A 361 15.83 -8.31 18.30
C ILE A 361 16.04 -9.00 16.93
N VAL A 362 17.15 -8.69 16.27
CA VAL A 362 17.54 -9.38 15.03
C VAL A 362 18.20 -10.71 15.40
N ALA A 363 17.42 -11.78 15.33
CA ALA A 363 17.87 -13.14 15.64
C ALA A 363 18.98 -13.64 14.69
N GLU A 364 19.63 -14.74 15.06
CA GLU A 364 20.58 -15.43 14.20
C GLU A 364 19.83 -16.24 13.12
N PRO A 365 20.15 -16.09 11.83
CA PRO A 365 19.58 -16.93 10.79
C PRO A 365 20.19 -18.34 10.79
N PRO A 366 19.56 -19.32 10.12
CA PRO A 366 20.24 -20.51 9.64
C PRO A 366 21.46 -20.16 8.78
N SER A 367 22.30 -21.14 8.47
CA SER A 367 23.48 -20.97 7.62
C SER A 367 23.15 -20.39 6.23
N ARG A 368 24.17 -19.88 5.53
CA ARG A 368 24.01 -19.42 4.14
C ARG A 368 23.49 -20.55 3.25
N ALA A 369 24.06 -21.75 3.35
CA ALA A 369 23.59 -22.93 2.63
C ALA A 369 22.10 -23.25 2.89
N GLU A 370 21.64 -23.22 4.14
CA GLU A 370 20.22 -23.44 4.47
C GLU A 370 19.29 -22.34 3.95
N CYS A 371 19.83 -21.15 3.68
CA CYS A 371 19.12 -20.05 3.03
C CYS A 371 19.22 -20.10 1.49
N GLY A 372 19.88 -21.10 0.90
CA GLY A 372 20.10 -21.21 -0.54
C GLY A 372 21.15 -20.24 -1.09
N LEU A 373 22.01 -19.71 -0.22
CA LEU A 373 23.08 -18.78 -0.56
C LEU A 373 24.43 -19.51 -0.68
N PRO A 374 25.35 -19.02 -1.53
CA PRO A 374 26.72 -19.51 -1.53
C PRO A 374 27.43 -19.11 -0.23
N GLU A 375 28.31 -19.97 0.27
CA GLU A 375 29.11 -19.70 1.48
C GLU A 375 30.05 -18.50 1.28
N LEU A 376 30.64 -18.38 0.08
CA LEU A 376 31.53 -17.29 -0.31
C LEU A 376 30.89 -16.37 -1.35
N GLY A 377 31.35 -15.12 -1.39
CA GLY A 377 30.85 -14.09 -2.30
C GLY A 377 29.88 -13.13 -1.63
N ALA A 378 29.70 -11.97 -2.27
CA ALA A 378 28.80 -10.93 -1.80
C ALA A 378 27.34 -11.31 -2.07
N VAL A 379 26.48 -11.14 -1.06
CA VAL A 379 25.04 -11.33 -1.14
C VAL A 379 24.38 -9.95 -1.25
N LEU A 380 24.09 -9.53 -2.47
CA LEU A 380 23.28 -8.35 -2.74
C LEU A 380 21.83 -8.71 -2.47
N CYS A 381 21.04 -7.85 -1.84
CA CYS A 381 19.62 -8.14 -1.59
C CYS A 381 18.70 -7.01 -2.05
N CYS A 382 17.47 -7.38 -2.42
CA CYS A 382 16.38 -6.45 -2.67
C CYS A 382 15.07 -7.12 -2.25
N PHE A 383 14.73 -7.00 -0.96
CA PHE A 383 13.52 -7.60 -0.39
C PHE A 383 12.32 -6.68 -0.57
N ASN A 384 11.90 -6.46 -1.81
CA ASN A 384 10.76 -5.61 -2.14
C ASN A 384 9.60 -6.41 -2.73
N ASN A 385 8.40 -5.82 -2.64
CA ASN A 385 7.25 -6.32 -3.38
C ASN A 385 7.56 -6.36 -4.88
N SER A 386 7.09 -7.39 -5.57
CA SER A 386 7.41 -7.68 -6.97
C SER A 386 7.08 -6.54 -7.94
N TYR A 387 6.01 -5.78 -7.69
CA TYR A 387 5.63 -4.63 -8.53
C TYR A 387 6.66 -3.48 -8.51
N LYS A 388 7.60 -3.46 -7.55
CA LYS A 388 8.74 -2.52 -7.53
C LYS A 388 9.94 -3.02 -8.34
N LEU A 389 9.98 -4.31 -8.68
CA LEU A 389 11.01 -4.93 -9.51
C LEU A 389 10.66 -4.72 -11.00
N ASN A 390 10.80 -3.48 -11.46
CA ASN A 390 10.58 -3.12 -12.86
C ASN A 390 11.83 -3.40 -13.72
N PRO A 391 11.74 -3.31 -15.07
CA PRO A 391 12.88 -3.58 -15.96
C PRO A 391 14.12 -2.75 -15.63
N ARG A 392 13.97 -1.45 -15.36
CA ARG A 392 15.06 -0.53 -15.02
C ARG A 392 15.80 -0.97 -13.76
N SER A 393 15.06 -1.23 -12.67
CA SER A 393 15.64 -1.65 -11.39
C SER A 393 16.32 -3.02 -11.48
N MET A 394 15.72 -3.97 -12.18
CA MET A 394 16.34 -5.28 -12.40
C MET A 394 17.59 -5.18 -13.28
N ALA A 395 17.56 -4.39 -14.35
CA ALA A 395 18.71 -4.22 -15.25
C ALA A 395 19.95 -3.66 -14.52
N ARG A 396 19.79 -2.63 -13.66
CA ARG A 396 20.91 -2.08 -12.88
C ARG A 396 21.45 -3.07 -11.85
N MET A 397 20.60 -3.86 -11.18
CA MET A 397 21.07 -4.92 -10.26
C MET A 397 21.85 -6.02 -11.01
N LEU A 398 21.35 -6.44 -12.17
CA LEU A 398 22.01 -7.45 -13.01
C LEU A 398 23.33 -6.95 -13.60
N ALA A 399 23.46 -5.64 -13.86
CA ALA A 399 24.73 -5.04 -14.27
C ALA A 399 25.83 -5.22 -13.21
N VAL A 400 25.49 -5.13 -11.92
CA VAL A 400 26.42 -5.42 -10.82
C VAL A 400 26.83 -6.90 -10.83
N LEU A 401 25.87 -7.81 -11.03
CA LEU A 401 26.16 -9.25 -11.10
C LEU A 401 27.11 -9.59 -12.25
N ARG A 402 26.96 -8.96 -13.43
CA ARG A 402 27.89 -9.17 -14.55
C ARG A 402 29.31 -8.73 -14.21
N ALA A 403 29.47 -7.63 -13.48
CA ALA A 403 30.77 -7.05 -13.17
C ALA A 403 31.48 -7.71 -11.98
N VAL A 404 30.75 -8.36 -11.07
CA VAL A 404 31.31 -8.97 -9.85
C VAL A 404 31.10 -10.49 -9.88
N PRO A 405 32.13 -11.29 -10.21
CA PRO A 405 32.04 -12.75 -10.21
C PRO A 405 31.70 -13.30 -8.81
N GLY A 406 30.89 -14.35 -8.76
CA GLY A 406 30.55 -15.04 -7.51
C GLY A 406 29.55 -14.32 -6.59
N CYS A 407 29.16 -13.06 -6.87
CA CYS A 407 28.09 -12.42 -6.11
C CYS A 407 26.71 -12.94 -6.54
N VAL A 408 25.73 -12.90 -5.63
CA VAL A 408 24.35 -13.30 -5.90
C VAL A 408 23.39 -12.16 -5.58
N LEU A 409 22.19 -12.20 -6.19
CA LEU A 409 21.09 -11.30 -5.87
C LEU A 409 19.98 -12.08 -5.16
N TRP A 410 19.67 -11.66 -3.95
CA TRP A 410 18.66 -12.27 -3.09
C TRP A 410 17.38 -11.44 -3.08
N LEU A 411 16.30 -12.04 -3.54
CA LEU A 411 14.98 -11.42 -3.72
C LEU A 411 13.94 -12.11 -2.84
N LEU A 412 12.81 -11.44 -2.61
CA LEU A 412 11.61 -12.13 -2.13
C LEU A 412 11.02 -12.98 -3.27
N SER A 413 10.52 -14.17 -2.93
CA SER A 413 9.72 -14.96 -3.85
C SER A 413 8.45 -14.19 -4.22
N GLY A 414 8.26 -13.95 -5.50
CA GLY A 414 7.06 -13.31 -6.04
C GLY A 414 5.87 -14.27 -6.19
N PRO A 415 4.68 -13.75 -6.51
CA PRO A 415 3.50 -14.55 -6.82
C PRO A 415 3.60 -15.21 -8.20
N GLY A 416 2.91 -16.34 -8.39
CA GLY A 416 2.86 -17.06 -9.66
C GLY A 416 4.25 -17.37 -10.21
N GLU A 417 4.45 -17.16 -11.51
CA GLU A 417 5.70 -17.43 -12.20
C GLU A 417 6.68 -16.23 -12.18
N ALA A 418 6.51 -15.27 -11.26
CA ALA A 418 7.39 -14.09 -11.17
C ALA A 418 8.87 -14.47 -11.04
N ASN A 419 9.20 -15.45 -10.21
CA ASN A 419 10.59 -15.91 -10.04
C ASN A 419 11.16 -16.46 -11.37
N ALA A 420 10.36 -17.21 -12.13
CA ALA A 420 10.77 -17.76 -13.42
C ALA A 420 10.98 -16.65 -14.47
N ARG A 421 10.10 -15.64 -14.50
CA ARG A 421 10.24 -14.47 -15.39
C ARG A 421 11.50 -13.65 -15.07
N LEU A 422 11.80 -13.42 -13.79
CA LEU A 422 13.00 -12.73 -13.37
C LEU A 422 14.28 -13.52 -13.72
N ARG A 423 14.25 -14.84 -13.58
CA ARG A 423 15.33 -15.74 -14.05
C ARG A 423 15.53 -15.68 -15.56
N ALA A 424 14.44 -15.74 -16.34
CA ALA A 424 14.51 -15.60 -17.79
C ALA A 424 15.08 -14.23 -18.18
N PHE A 425 14.66 -13.16 -17.53
CA PHE A 425 15.23 -11.83 -17.77
C PHE A 425 16.73 -11.77 -17.44
N ALA A 426 17.17 -12.33 -16.32
CA ALA A 426 18.59 -12.44 -15.99
C ALA A 426 19.39 -13.15 -17.10
N GLN A 427 18.84 -14.24 -17.64
CA GLN A 427 19.46 -14.97 -18.75
C GLN A 427 19.60 -14.09 -20.01
N THR A 428 18.55 -13.35 -20.38
CA THR A 428 18.60 -12.41 -21.52
C THR A 428 19.60 -11.27 -21.30
N GLN A 429 19.92 -10.98 -20.04
CA GLN A 429 20.88 -9.97 -19.62
C GLN A 429 22.29 -10.55 -19.41
N GLY A 430 22.55 -11.80 -19.80
CA GLY A 430 23.87 -12.43 -19.70
C GLY A 430 24.30 -12.77 -18.26
N VAL A 431 23.34 -12.97 -17.36
CA VAL A 431 23.58 -13.41 -15.98
C VAL A 431 23.01 -14.82 -15.81
N ASP A 432 23.80 -15.72 -15.21
CA ASP A 432 23.35 -17.06 -14.84
C ASP A 432 22.11 -16.98 -13.91
N PRO A 433 20.95 -17.53 -14.31
CA PRO A 433 19.73 -17.53 -13.51
C PRO A 433 19.87 -18.13 -12.10
N GLN A 434 20.85 -19.01 -11.87
CA GLN A 434 21.12 -19.59 -10.55
C GLN A 434 21.68 -18.55 -9.55
N ARG A 435 22.19 -17.41 -10.04
CA ARG A 435 22.65 -16.30 -9.19
C ARG A 435 21.49 -15.47 -8.61
N LEU A 436 20.25 -15.75 -9.00
CA LEU A 436 19.06 -15.21 -8.36
C LEU A 436 18.51 -16.21 -7.32
N VAL A 437 18.61 -15.83 -6.06
CA VAL A 437 18.10 -16.60 -4.92
C VAL A 437 16.78 -15.98 -4.47
N PHE A 438 15.78 -16.81 -4.14
CA PHE A 438 14.44 -16.34 -3.77
C PHE A 438 14.08 -16.82 -2.36
N MET A 439 13.87 -15.86 -1.45
CA MET A 439 13.43 -16.13 -0.09
C MET A 439 11.91 -16.37 -0.06
N PRO A 440 11.41 -17.47 0.51
CA PRO A 440 9.98 -17.69 0.67
C PRO A 440 9.37 -16.68 1.67
N LYS A 441 8.04 -16.60 1.71
CA LYS A 441 7.35 -15.82 2.75
C LYS A 441 7.66 -16.42 4.13
N LEU A 442 8.12 -15.60 5.06
CA LEU A 442 8.47 -16.00 6.43
C LEU A 442 7.77 -15.10 7.45
N PRO A 443 7.52 -15.59 8.67
CA PRO A 443 7.17 -14.73 9.80
C PRO A 443 8.23 -13.63 10.00
N HIS A 444 7.80 -12.43 10.38
CA HIS A 444 8.68 -11.24 10.38
C HIS A 444 10.01 -11.42 11.14
N PRO A 445 10.08 -12.02 12.35
CA PRO A 445 11.36 -12.21 13.03
C PRO A 445 12.35 -13.09 12.26
N ARG A 446 11.85 -14.15 11.60
CA ARG A 446 12.69 -15.04 10.76
C ARG A 446 13.13 -14.35 9.48
N TYR A 447 12.26 -13.54 8.88
CA TYR A 447 12.58 -12.67 7.75
C TYR A 447 13.67 -11.66 8.11
N LEU A 448 13.51 -10.93 9.23
CA LEU A 448 14.45 -9.90 9.66
C LEU A 448 15.84 -10.46 9.95
N ALA A 449 15.94 -11.67 10.52
CA ALA A 449 17.21 -12.36 10.75
C ALA A 449 18.02 -12.58 9.47
N ARG A 450 17.36 -12.70 8.30
CA ARG A 450 18.03 -12.97 7.01
C ARG A 450 18.91 -11.82 6.54
N TYR A 451 18.63 -10.60 6.97
CA TYR A 451 19.50 -9.45 6.68
C TYR A 451 20.92 -9.60 7.25
N ARG A 452 21.16 -10.47 8.25
CA ARG A 452 22.53 -10.75 8.73
C ARG A 452 23.42 -11.35 7.63
N HIS A 453 22.84 -12.08 6.68
CA HIS A 453 23.57 -12.62 5.52
C HIS A 453 23.67 -11.65 4.35
N ALA A 454 22.91 -10.55 4.36
CA ALA A 454 22.92 -9.56 3.31
C ALA A 454 24.11 -8.61 3.47
N ASP A 455 24.86 -8.43 2.39
CA ASP A 455 26.04 -7.57 2.34
C ASP A 455 25.66 -6.13 1.99
N LEU A 456 24.82 -5.96 0.97
CA LEU A 456 24.36 -4.65 0.49
C LEU A 456 22.91 -4.75 -0.01
N PHE A 457 22.03 -3.87 0.46
CA PHE A 457 20.69 -3.73 -0.06
C PHE A 457 20.67 -2.79 -1.26
N LEU A 458 20.12 -3.26 -2.37
CA LEU A 458 19.95 -2.52 -3.61
C LEU A 458 18.51 -2.04 -3.73
N ASP A 459 18.30 -0.74 -3.63
CA ASP A 459 16.96 -0.16 -3.71
C ASP A 459 16.38 -0.15 -5.14
N THR A 460 15.07 0.09 -5.25
CA THR A 460 14.30 0.18 -6.50
C THR A 460 13.89 1.62 -6.83
N HIS A 461 13.59 1.88 -8.10
CA HIS A 461 13.13 3.17 -8.61
C HIS A 461 12.04 2.95 -9.67
N PRO A 462 10.97 3.76 -9.75
CA PRO A 462 10.70 5.00 -9.01
C PRO A 462 10.03 4.78 -7.65
N TYR A 463 9.70 3.54 -7.28
CA TYR A 463 9.12 3.23 -5.98
C TYR A 463 10.18 2.55 -5.11
N ASN A 464 10.73 3.26 -4.14
CA ASN A 464 11.76 2.73 -3.24
C ASN A 464 11.23 1.60 -2.34
N ALA A 465 12.15 0.85 -1.73
CA ALA A 465 11.97 0.22 -0.45
C ALA A 465 11.50 1.26 0.59
N HIS A 466 10.56 0.83 1.44
CA HIS A 466 10.02 1.67 2.52
C HIS A 466 10.35 0.97 3.84
N THR A 467 9.40 0.22 4.40
CA THR A 467 9.63 -0.65 5.57
C THR A 467 10.84 -1.56 5.40
N THR A 468 11.05 -2.10 4.20
CA THR A 468 12.15 -3.00 3.87
C THR A 468 13.52 -2.33 3.88
N ALA A 469 13.60 -1.01 3.64
CA ALA A 469 14.83 -0.24 3.82
C ALA A 469 15.08 0.02 5.32
N SER A 470 14.03 0.38 6.08
CA SER A 470 14.12 0.51 7.54
C SER A 470 14.56 -0.80 8.21
N ASP A 471 14.03 -1.94 7.76
CA ASP A 471 14.43 -3.28 8.21
C ASP A 471 15.90 -3.58 7.92
N ALA A 472 16.36 -3.26 6.70
CA ALA A 472 17.76 -3.45 6.30
C ALA A 472 18.70 -2.64 7.20
N LEU A 473 18.42 -1.34 7.37
CA LEU A 473 19.21 -0.43 8.17
C LEU A 473 19.21 -0.81 9.65
N TRP A 474 18.05 -1.23 10.18
CA TRP A 474 17.93 -1.74 11.55
C TRP A 474 18.80 -2.98 11.78
N ALA A 475 18.82 -3.89 10.81
CA ALA A 475 19.64 -5.10 10.84
C ALA A 475 21.12 -4.87 10.49
N GLY A 476 21.53 -3.62 10.23
CA GLY A 476 22.92 -3.27 9.93
C GLY A 476 23.36 -3.60 8.49
N CYS A 477 22.42 -3.66 7.55
CA CYS A 477 22.66 -3.81 6.12
C CYS A 477 22.55 -2.42 5.44
N PRO A 478 23.62 -1.91 4.79
CA PRO A 478 23.57 -0.63 4.09
C PRO A 478 22.59 -0.64 2.91
N VAL A 479 21.93 0.48 2.65
CA VAL A 479 20.95 0.64 1.56
C VAL A 479 21.50 1.60 0.52
N LEU A 480 21.77 1.14 -0.70
CA LEU A 480 22.14 1.98 -1.84
C LEU A 480 20.88 2.39 -2.60
N THR A 481 20.72 3.69 -2.88
CA THR A 481 19.54 4.22 -3.59
C THR A 481 19.87 5.40 -4.50
N THR A 482 18.94 5.68 -5.42
CA THR A 482 18.93 6.84 -6.33
C THR A 482 17.70 7.69 -6.02
N PRO A 483 17.79 8.69 -5.12
CA PRO A 483 16.64 9.53 -4.77
C PRO A 483 16.08 10.24 -6.00
N GLY A 484 14.79 10.01 -6.29
CA GLY A 484 14.11 10.56 -7.46
C GLY A 484 13.36 11.88 -7.21
N GLU A 485 12.38 12.13 -8.07
CA GLU A 485 11.58 13.37 -8.12
C GLU A 485 10.17 13.23 -7.52
N THR A 486 9.85 12.09 -6.91
CA THR A 486 8.59 11.85 -6.19
C THR A 486 8.88 11.40 -4.78
N PHE A 487 7.93 11.57 -3.86
CA PHE A 487 8.14 11.16 -2.46
C PHE A 487 8.43 9.66 -2.34
N ALA A 488 7.68 8.81 -3.06
CA ALA A 488 7.92 7.36 -3.11
C ALA A 488 9.31 6.97 -3.64
N ALA A 489 9.94 7.84 -4.44
CA ALA A 489 11.29 7.67 -4.97
C ALA A 489 12.40 8.22 -4.05
N ARG A 490 12.05 8.77 -2.88
CA ARG A 490 12.98 9.44 -1.95
C ARG A 490 12.98 8.87 -0.54
N VAL A 491 12.14 7.87 -0.23
CA VAL A 491 12.01 7.32 1.12
C VAL A 491 13.31 6.70 1.61
N ALA A 492 13.97 5.86 0.82
CA ALA A 492 15.27 5.29 1.20
C ALA A 492 16.34 6.38 1.32
N GLY A 493 16.29 7.38 0.44
CA GLY A 493 17.18 8.54 0.47
C GLY A 493 17.06 9.35 1.76
N SER A 494 15.84 9.57 2.23
CA SER A 494 15.56 10.23 3.51
C SER A 494 16.13 9.46 4.69
N LEU A 495 15.95 8.13 4.73
CA LEU A 495 16.52 7.29 5.79
C LEU A 495 18.05 7.40 5.82
N ASN A 496 18.71 7.26 4.66
CA ASN A 496 20.17 7.37 4.55
C ASN A 496 20.69 8.74 5.01
N GLN A 497 20.06 9.83 4.55
CA GLN A 497 20.51 11.18 4.87
C GLN A 497 20.36 11.48 6.38
N HIS A 498 19.25 11.07 7.01
CA HIS A 498 19.08 11.25 8.45
C HIS A 498 19.97 10.31 9.30
N LEU A 499 20.48 9.22 8.72
CA LEU A 499 21.55 8.39 9.30
C LEU A 499 22.96 8.95 9.04
N GLY A 500 23.10 10.03 8.27
CA GLY A 500 24.41 10.56 7.86
C GLY A 500 25.16 9.62 6.91
N LEU A 501 24.45 8.89 6.04
CA LEU A 501 24.98 7.98 5.02
C LEU A 501 24.75 8.55 3.61
N ASP A 502 25.01 9.84 3.41
CA ASP A 502 24.82 10.54 2.14
C ASP A 502 25.56 9.88 0.97
N GLU A 503 26.69 9.22 1.23
CA GLU A 503 27.45 8.46 0.22
C GLU A 503 26.70 7.27 -0.39
N MET A 504 25.57 6.89 0.21
CA MET A 504 24.67 5.81 -0.26
C MET A 504 23.49 6.36 -1.08
N ASN A 505 23.38 7.68 -1.22
CA ASN A 505 22.43 8.38 -2.08
C ASN A 505 23.16 8.85 -3.34
N VAL A 506 23.09 8.06 -4.41
CA VAL A 506 23.81 8.36 -5.65
C VAL A 506 22.88 8.95 -6.71
N VAL A 507 23.46 9.66 -7.69
CA VAL A 507 22.73 10.58 -8.56
C VAL A 507 21.95 9.91 -9.68
N ASP A 508 22.40 8.75 -10.18
CA ASP A 508 21.80 8.05 -11.31
C ASP A 508 22.12 6.55 -11.31
N ASP A 509 21.63 5.84 -12.33
CA ASP A 509 21.84 4.38 -12.46
C ASP A 509 23.31 4.01 -12.72
N ALA A 510 24.09 4.86 -13.38
CA ALA A 510 25.51 4.59 -13.63
C ALA A 510 26.31 4.67 -12.31
N ALA A 511 26.07 5.70 -11.51
CA ALA A 511 26.64 5.86 -10.18
C ALA A 511 26.17 4.77 -9.22
N PHE A 512 24.91 4.33 -9.32
CA PHE A 512 24.37 3.17 -8.58
C PHE A 512 25.15 1.89 -8.89
N VAL A 513 25.30 1.56 -10.17
CA VAL A 513 26.04 0.36 -10.58
C VAL A 513 27.50 0.46 -10.14
N ALA A 514 28.17 1.60 -10.37
CA ALA A 514 29.56 1.79 -9.99
C ALA A 514 29.78 1.66 -8.47
N LYS A 515 28.92 2.30 -7.66
CA LYS A 515 29.01 2.22 -6.19
C LYS A 515 28.74 0.81 -5.68
N ALA A 516 27.74 0.11 -6.24
CA ALA A 516 27.45 -1.27 -5.87
C ALA A 516 28.61 -2.21 -6.22
N ILE A 517 29.23 -2.07 -7.40
CA ILE A 517 30.41 -2.85 -7.80
C ILE A 517 31.57 -2.59 -6.84
N ALA A 518 31.86 -1.33 -6.53
CA ALA A 518 32.94 -0.96 -5.62
C ALA A 518 32.77 -1.61 -4.25
N LEU A 519 31.56 -1.54 -3.67
CA LEU A 519 31.26 -2.14 -2.37
C LEU A 519 31.23 -3.68 -2.40
N ALA A 520 30.73 -4.28 -3.47
CA ALA A 520 30.65 -5.73 -3.60
C ALA A 520 32.02 -6.38 -3.88
N SER A 521 32.96 -5.62 -4.45
CA SER A 521 34.31 -6.11 -4.78
C SER A 521 35.35 -5.83 -3.70
N ASP A 522 35.10 -4.85 -2.82
CA ASP A 522 36.01 -4.48 -1.72
C ASP A 522 35.35 -4.69 -0.34
N SER A 523 35.70 -5.81 0.29
CA SER A 523 35.21 -6.16 1.62
C SER A 523 35.64 -5.17 2.72
N ASN A 524 36.76 -4.46 2.57
CA ASN A 524 37.18 -3.43 3.53
C ASN A 524 36.28 -2.19 3.41
N ALA A 525 36.04 -1.73 2.17
CA ALA A 525 35.14 -0.61 1.94
C ALA A 525 33.73 -0.89 2.47
N LEU A 526 33.19 -2.09 2.20
CA LEU A 526 31.89 -2.48 2.73
C LEU A 526 31.86 -2.56 4.26
N ARG A 527 32.90 -3.14 4.89
CA ARG A 527 33.03 -3.15 6.36
C ARG A 527 33.04 -1.73 6.93
N GLY A 528 33.71 -0.78 6.27
CA GLY A 528 33.71 0.63 6.68
C GLY A 528 32.31 1.23 6.72
N VAL A 529 31.50 1.03 5.65
CA VAL A 529 30.11 1.51 5.61
C VAL A 529 29.25 0.83 6.67
N ARG A 530 29.41 -0.49 6.89
CA ARG A 530 28.68 -1.22 7.93
C ARG A 530 29.03 -0.76 9.34
N ALA A 531 30.30 -0.46 9.61
CA ALA A 531 30.74 0.07 10.89
C ALA A 531 30.12 1.46 11.15
N ARG A 532 30.13 2.34 10.14
CA ARG A 532 29.48 3.65 10.23
C ARG A 532 27.98 3.52 10.47
N LEU A 533 27.28 2.64 9.74
CA LEU A 533 25.85 2.37 9.97
C LEU A 533 25.60 1.87 11.41
N ALA A 534 26.44 0.95 11.92
CA ALA A 534 26.29 0.43 13.28
C ALA A 534 26.39 1.52 14.34
N GLU A 535 27.31 2.49 14.16
CA GLU A 535 27.45 3.65 15.03
C GLU A 535 26.26 4.62 14.88
N GLN A 536 25.91 4.99 13.64
CA GLN A 536 24.85 5.97 13.38
C GLN A 536 23.47 5.46 13.80
N ARG A 537 23.21 4.15 13.72
CA ARG A 537 21.97 3.54 14.20
C ARG A 537 21.70 3.81 15.69
N LEU A 538 22.75 4.01 16.49
CA LEU A 538 22.67 4.28 17.92
C LEU A 538 22.61 5.78 18.27
N HIS A 539 23.25 6.63 17.45
CA HIS A 539 23.46 8.04 17.78
C HIS A 539 22.61 9.02 16.95
N SER A 540 22.14 8.60 15.77
CA SER A 540 21.22 9.41 14.95
C SER A 540 19.79 9.38 15.51
N GLY A 541 18.95 10.32 15.04
CA GLY A 541 17.53 10.38 15.42
C GLY A 541 16.62 9.38 14.69
N VAL A 542 17.13 8.54 13.78
CA VAL A 542 16.27 7.65 12.96
C VAL A 542 15.61 6.55 13.78
N PHE A 543 16.34 5.98 14.74
CA PHE A 543 15.86 4.88 15.59
C PHE A 543 15.65 5.29 17.05
N ASP A 544 15.41 6.58 17.28
CA ASP A 544 15.04 7.15 18.58
C ASP A 544 13.53 7.45 18.58
N MET A 545 12.72 6.51 19.09
CA MET A 545 11.26 6.64 19.09
C MET A 545 10.73 7.55 20.21
N ASP A 546 11.54 7.79 21.25
CA ASP A 546 11.22 8.74 22.31
C ASP A 546 11.30 10.17 21.78
N GLY A 547 12.41 10.54 21.14
CA GLY A 547 12.54 11.83 20.48
C GLY A 547 11.56 11.97 19.31
N PHE A 548 11.25 10.90 18.58
CA PHE A 548 10.20 10.93 17.55
C PHE A 548 8.85 11.31 18.16
N ALA A 549 8.45 10.68 19.27
CA ALA A 549 7.20 10.97 19.96
C ALA A 549 7.15 12.43 20.45
N ASP A 550 8.26 12.96 20.97
CA ASP A 550 8.36 14.35 21.42
C ASP A 550 8.21 15.34 20.26
N ASP A 551 8.91 15.11 19.14
CA ASP A 551 8.84 15.95 17.94
C ASP A 551 7.45 15.92 17.30
N LEU A 552 6.86 14.73 17.19
CA LEU A 552 5.50 14.56 16.68
C LEU A 552 4.51 15.30 17.58
N ALA A 553 4.59 15.11 18.90
CA ALA A 553 3.70 15.77 19.83
C ALA A 553 3.84 17.30 19.77
N ALA A 554 5.06 17.84 19.73
CA ALA A 554 5.31 19.27 19.59
C ALA A 554 4.64 19.84 18.32
N LEU A 555 4.81 19.15 17.19
CA LEU A 555 4.19 19.52 15.92
C LEU A 555 2.66 19.50 15.98
N LEU A 556 2.06 18.45 16.57
CA LEU A 556 0.61 18.32 16.68
C LEU A 556 -0.02 19.33 17.65
N ARG A 557 0.67 19.68 18.75
CA ARG A 557 0.24 20.81 19.61
C ARG A 557 0.23 22.12 18.83
N GLY A 558 1.24 22.34 17.99
CA GLY A 558 1.31 23.53 17.13
C GLY A 558 0.14 23.60 16.15
N VAL A 559 -0.20 22.48 15.51
CA VAL A 559 -1.39 22.36 14.64
C VAL A 559 -2.67 22.63 15.43
N ALA A 560 -2.87 21.96 16.56
CA ALA A 560 -4.07 22.11 17.37
C ALA A 560 -4.26 23.53 17.92
N ARG A 561 -3.18 24.20 18.35
CA ARG A 561 -3.21 25.60 18.85
C ARG A 561 -3.68 26.58 17.77
N ARG A 562 -3.22 26.41 16.53
CA ARG A 562 -3.70 27.23 15.40
C ARG A 562 -5.19 27.02 15.11
N SER A 563 -5.75 25.90 15.55
CA SER A 563 -7.16 25.54 15.40
C SER A 563 -7.98 25.71 16.68
N GLY A 564 -7.45 26.41 17.70
CA GLY A 564 -8.22 26.82 18.89
C GLY A 564 -7.96 26.03 20.18
N TRP A 565 -7.02 25.10 20.20
CA TRP A 565 -6.64 24.39 21.43
C TRP A 565 -5.77 25.27 22.35
N LEU A 566 -6.20 25.44 23.60
CA LEU A 566 -5.57 26.29 24.61
C LEU A 566 -4.66 25.51 25.59
N GLY A 567 -4.54 24.20 25.41
CA GLY A 567 -3.81 23.32 26.33
C GLY A 567 -4.71 22.56 27.30
N VAL A 568 -4.08 21.73 28.13
CA VAL A 568 -4.76 21.00 29.22
C VAL A 568 -5.31 21.97 30.25
#